data_AF-A0A6I9YXX5-F1
#
_entry.id   AF-A0A6I9YXX5-F1
#
_cell.length_a   1.000
_cell.length_b   1.000
_cell.length_c   1.000
_cell.angle_alpha   90.00
_cell.angle_beta   90.00
_cell.angle_gamma   90.00
#
_symmetry.space_group_name_H-M   'P 1'
#
loop_
_entity.id
_entity.type
_entity.pdbx_description
1 polymer ?
#
loop_
_entity_poly.entity_id
_entity_poly.type
_entity_poly.pdbx_seq_one_letter_code
_entity_poly.pdbx_strand_id
1 'polypeptide(L)'
;MAKALQECPNSGILWSEAIFLEARPQRKTKSVDALKKCEHDPHVLLAVAKLFWSERKITKAREWFHRTVKIDSDLGDAWAFFYKFELQHGTEEQQEEARKRCENAEPRHGELWCEVSKDISNWQSKIGEILLLVAAKIKNTF
;
A
#
# COMPACT_ATOMS: atom_id res chain seq x y z
N MET A 1 -9.77 10.63 -15.57
CA MET A 1 -10.02 10.56 -14.12
C MET A 1 -11.25 11.35 -13.64
N ALA A 2 -11.42 12.61 -14.04
CA ALA A 2 -12.51 13.45 -13.52
C ALA A 2 -13.94 12.89 -13.73
N LYS A 3 -14.24 12.30 -14.90
CA LYS A 3 -15.55 11.66 -15.16
C LYS A 3 -15.80 10.42 -14.30
N ALA A 4 -14.79 9.55 -14.15
CA ALA A 4 -14.90 8.34 -13.34
C ALA A 4 -15.14 8.63 -11.84
N LEU A 5 -14.54 9.70 -11.30
CA LEU A 5 -14.79 10.14 -9.92
C LEU A 5 -16.17 10.80 -9.73
N GLN A 6 -16.75 11.37 -10.79
CA GLN A 6 -18.12 11.89 -10.76
C GLN A 6 -19.15 10.76 -10.75
N GLU A 7 -18.92 9.69 -11.50
CA GLU A 7 -19.82 8.54 -11.57
C GLU A 7 -19.66 7.60 -10.36
N CYS A 8 -18.44 7.42 -9.87
CA CYS A 8 -18.11 6.53 -8.73
C CYS A 8 -17.29 7.26 -7.64
N PRO A 9 -17.91 8.17 -6.87
CA PRO A 9 -17.19 8.99 -5.88
C PRO A 9 -16.65 8.19 -4.68
N ASN A 10 -17.11 6.96 -4.48
CA ASN A 10 -16.77 6.12 -3.33
C ASN A 10 -15.68 5.07 -3.63
N SER A 11 -15.15 5.01 -4.86
CA SER A 11 -14.13 4.03 -5.22
C SER A 11 -12.74 4.48 -4.77
N GLY A 12 -12.16 3.81 -3.78
CA GLY A 12 -10.82 4.17 -3.29
C GLY A 12 -9.68 3.85 -4.25
N ILE A 13 -9.86 2.89 -5.16
CA ILE A 13 -8.90 2.63 -6.27
C ILE A 13 -8.83 3.84 -7.19
N LEU A 14 -9.97 4.44 -7.52
CA LEU A 14 -9.97 5.67 -8.33
C LEU A 14 -9.33 6.83 -7.56
N TRP A 15 -9.63 6.98 -6.27
CA TRP A 15 -9.01 8.04 -5.49
C TRP A 15 -7.50 7.88 -5.32
N SER A 16 -7.01 6.65 -5.11
CA SER A 16 -5.58 6.37 -4.97
C SER A 16 -4.82 6.78 -6.24
N GLU A 17 -5.31 6.37 -7.41
CA GLU A 17 -4.71 6.72 -8.70
C GLU A 17 -4.82 8.23 -8.98
N ALA A 18 -5.95 8.83 -8.62
CA ALA A 18 -6.16 10.26 -8.77
C ALA A 18 -5.20 11.12 -7.92
N ILE A 19 -4.70 10.61 -6.79
CA ILE A 19 -3.67 11.28 -5.96
C ILE A 19 -2.32 11.24 -6.67
N PHE A 20 -1.93 10.11 -7.28
CA PHE A 20 -0.64 9.99 -7.97
C PHE A 20 -0.58 10.77 -9.28
N LEU A 21 -1.70 10.87 -9.98
CA LEU A 21 -1.83 11.59 -11.25
C LEU A 21 -1.70 13.11 -11.08
N GLU A 22 -2.01 13.66 -9.91
CA GLU A 22 -1.83 15.09 -9.64
C GLU A 22 -0.37 15.50 -9.47
N ALA A 23 -0.13 16.80 -9.69
CA ALA A 23 1.15 17.43 -9.40
C ALA A 23 1.54 17.28 -7.93
N ARG A 24 2.83 17.05 -7.65
CA ARG A 24 3.38 16.80 -6.29
C ARG A 24 2.82 17.72 -5.19
N PRO A 25 2.69 19.06 -5.39
CA PRO A 25 2.14 19.95 -4.35
C PRO A 25 0.65 19.73 -4.05
N GLN A 26 -0.12 19.29 -5.04
CA GLN A 26 -1.59 19.15 -4.95
C GLN A 26 -2.03 17.79 -4.41
N ARG A 27 -1.13 16.79 -4.45
CA ARG A 27 -1.41 15.42 -3.97
C ARG A 27 -1.91 15.40 -2.52
N LYS A 28 -1.33 16.25 -1.66
CA LYS A 28 -1.70 16.32 -0.25
C LYS A 28 -3.14 16.79 -0.06
N THR A 29 -3.55 17.86 -0.75
CA THR A 29 -4.93 18.35 -0.69
C THR A 29 -5.91 17.30 -1.18
N LYS A 30 -5.59 16.66 -2.31
CA LYS A 30 -6.45 15.62 -2.90
C LYS A 30 -6.55 14.36 -2.04
N SER A 31 -5.48 14.01 -1.32
CA SER A 31 -5.51 12.91 -0.36
C SER A 31 -6.43 13.17 0.83
N VAL A 32 -6.55 14.43 1.27
CA VAL A 32 -7.50 14.80 2.34
C VAL A 32 -8.94 14.70 1.84
N ASP A 33 -9.19 15.13 0.60
CA ASP A 33 -10.53 14.99 -0.01
C ASP A 33 -10.90 13.52 -0.23
N ALA A 34 -9.95 12.69 -0.66
CA ALA A 34 -10.12 11.24 -0.77
C ALA A 34 -10.46 10.60 0.59
N LEU A 35 -9.75 10.97 1.65
CA LEU A 35 -10.03 10.48 3.00
C LEU A 35 -11.44 10.86 3.45
N LYS A 36 -11.89 12.10 3.20
CA LYS A 36 -13.26 12.53 3.56
C LYS A 36 -14.36 11.75 2.81
N LYS A 37 -14.08 11.30 1.59
CA LYS A 37 -15.03 10.55 0.77
C LYS A 37 -15.01 9.06 1.08
N CYS A 38 -13.83 8.52 1.38
CA CYS A 38 -13.57 7.09 1.53
C CYS A 38 -12.67 6.83 2.77
N GLU A 39 -13.15 7.15 3.98
CA GLU A 39 -12.35 7.08 5.21
C GLU A 39 -11.81 5.68 5.54
N HIS A 40 -12.50 4.63 5.10
CA HIS A 40 -12.19 3.24 5.43
C HIS A 40 -11.68 2.43 4.24
N ASP A 41 -11.39 3.07 3.11
CA ASP A 41 -10.87 2.35 1.95
C ASP A 41 -9.35 2.15 2.08
N PRO A 42 -8.86 0.89 2.04
CA PRO A 42 -7.46 0.59 2.27
C PRO A 42 -6.55 1.08 1.14
N HIS A 43 -7.05 1.23 -0.10
CA HIS A 43 -6.25 1.78 -1.20
C HIS A 43 -5.99 3.28 -1.01
N VAL A 44 -6.95 4.03 -0.46
CA VAL A 44 -6.76 5.46 -0.14
C VAL A 44 -5.75 5.63 0.98
N LEU A 45 -5.86 4.83 2.04
CA LEU A 45 -4.92 4.85 3.15
C LEU A 45 -3.50 4.49 2.69
N LEU A 46 -3.39 3.47 1.84
CA LEU A 46 -2.12 3.07 1.22
C LEU A 46 -1.53 4.20 0.36
N ALA A 47 -2.35 4.92 -0.41
CA ALA A 47 -1.91 6.06 -1.20
C ALA A 47 -1.39 7.21 -0.33
N VAL A 48 -2.06 7.49 0.79
CA VAL A 48 -1.61 8.49 1.78
C VAL A 48 -0.27 8.07 2.41
N ALA A 49 -0.12 6.79 2.77
CA ALA A 49 1.13 6.27 3.33
C ALA A 49 2.30 6.42 2.34
N LYS A 50 2.08 6.05 1.07
CA LYS A 50 3.03 6.26 -0.04
C LYS A 50 3.36 7.74 -0.25
N LEU A 51 2.39 8.63 -0.14
CA LEU A 51 2.61 10.08 -0.24
C LEU A 51 3.55 10.56 0.89
N PHE A 52 3.28 10.19 2.14
CA PHE A 52 4.17 10.53 3.26
C PHE A 52 5.57 9.93 3.12
N TRP A 53 5.67 8.72 2.57
CA TRP A 53 6.96 8.11 2.25
C TRP A 53 7.72 8.93 1.19
N SER A 54 7.04 9.39 0.13
CA SER A 54 7.65 10.27 -0.89
C SER A 54 8.09 11.63 -0.33
N GLU A 55 7.37 12.17 0.66
CA GLU A 55 7.73 13.40 1.38
C GLU A 55 8.84 13.20 2.43
N ARG A 56 9.41 11.99 2.54
CA ARG A 56 10.41 11.59 3.53
C ARG A 56 9.95 11.73 5.00
N LYS A 57 8.64 11.73 5.25
CA LYS A 57 8.06 11.80 6.60
C LYS A 57 7.87 10.39 7.16
N ILE A 58 8.98 9.77 7.54
CA ILE A 58 9.08 8.35 7.93
C ILE A 58 8.13 8.01 9.10
N THR A 59 8.11 8.81 10.17
CA THR A 59 7.28 8.54 11.36
C THR A 59 5.80 8.49 11.03
N LYS A 60 5.30 9.49 10.29
CA LYS A 60 3.91 9.53 9.84
C LYS A 60 3.62 8.42 8.83
N ALA A 61 4.50 8.19 7.87
CA ALA A 61 4.31 7.12 6.88
C ALA A 61 4.11 5.76 7.58
N ARG A 62 4.91 5.45 8.60
CA ARG A 62 4.78 4.23 9.42
C ARG A 62 3.42 4.13 10.11
N GLU A 63 2.96 5.20 10.77
CA GLU A 63 1.64 5.22 11.40
C GLU A 63 0.51 4.95 10.40
N TRP A 64 0.60 5.55 9.20
CA TRP A 64 -0.38 5.33 8.13
C TRP A 64 -0.31 3.91 7.55
N PHE A 65 0.88 3.33 7.42
CA PHE A 65 1.02 1.92 7.02
C PHE A 65 0.41 0.98 8.06
N HIS A 66 0.71 1.17 9.35
CA HIS A 66 0.08 0.39 10.43
C HIS A 66 -1.44 0.52 10.42
N ARG A 67 -1.96 1.72 10.18
CA ARG A 67 -3.41 1.95 10.06
C ARG A 67 -4.00 1.24 8.86
N THR A 68 -3.31 1.24 7.72
CA THR A 68 -3.75 0.58 6.48
C THR A 68 -3.89 -0.93 6.71
N VAL A 69 -2.84 -1.59 7.19
CA VAL A 69 -2.85 -3.05 7.42
C VAL A 69 -3.76 -3.48 8.56
N LYS A 70 -4.13 -2.57 9.47
CA LYS A 70 -5.10 -2.83 10.54
C LYS A 70 -6.55 -2.75 10.04
N ILE A 71 -6.82 -1.87 9.08
CA ILE A 71 -8.16 -1.72 8.50
C ILE A 71 -8.45 -2.86 7.53
N ASP A 72 -7.50 -3.15 6.65
CA ASP A 72 -7.57 -4.28 5.75
C ASP A 72 -6.23 -5.01 5.73
N SER A 73 -6.20 -6.15 6.43
CA SER A 73 -5.05 -7.03 6.48
C SER A 73 -5.00 -8.02 5.32
N ASP A 74 -6.07 -8.12 4.52
CA ASP A 74 -6.17 -9.04 3.39
C ASP A 74 -5.54 -8.46 2.10
N LEU A 75 -5.28 -7.16 2.10
CA LEU A 75 -4.64 -6.44 1.01
C LEU A 75 -3.10 -6.62 1.05
N GLY A 76 -2.62 -7.58 0.27
CA GLY A 76 -1.21 -7.95 0.13
C GLY A 76 -0.32 -6.84 -0.40
N ASP A 77 -0.83 -5.97 -1.26
CA ASP A 77 -0.06 -4.81 -1.73
C ASP A 77 0.32 -3.88 -0.56
N ALA A 78 -0.57 -3.67 0.44
CA ALA A 78 -0.27 -2.84 1.59
C ALA A 78 0.89 -3.43 2.41
N TRP A 79 0.89 -4.74 2.62
CA TRP A 79 2.00 -5.44 3.26
C TRP A 79 3.29 -5.31 2.46
N ALA A 80 3.25 -5.46 1.14
CA ALA A 80 4.44 -5.34 0.29
C ALA A 80 5.05 -3.93 0.34
N PHE A 81 4.24 -2.88 0.27
CA PHE A 81 4.71 -1.50 0.42
C PHE A 81 5.22 -1.23 1.84
N PHE A 82 4.55 -1.77 2.87
CA PHE A 82 4.97 -1.61 4.27
C PHE A 82 6.31 -2.30 4.54
N TYR A 83 6.47 -3.54 4.09
CA TYR A 83 7.72 -4.27 4.23
C TYR A 83 8.87 -3.58 3.49
N LYS A 84 8.62 -3.10 2.27
CA LYS A 84 9.61 -2.31 1.52
C LYS A 84 10.00 -1.01 2.21
N PHE A 85 9.05 -0.34 2.85
CA PHE A 85 9.30 0.85 3.64
C PHE A 85 10.20 0.55 4.86
N GLU A 86 9.93 -0.53 5.60
CA GLU A 86 10.76 -0.95 6.74
C GLU A 86 12.15 -1.45 6.30
N LEU A 87 12.29 -2.03 5.10
CA LEU A 87 13.59 -2.36 4.53
C LEU A 87 14.47 -1.12 4.29
N GLN A 88 13.86 0.01 3.94
CA GLN A 88 14.60 1.24 3.63
C GLN A 88 14.83 2.14 4.85
N HIS A 89 13.90 2.15 5.81
CA HIS A 89 13.87 3.12 6.91
C HIS A 89 13.71 2.52 8.30
N GLY A 90 13.48 1.20 8.40
CA GLY A 90 13.25 0.48 9.64
C GLY A 90 14.48 -0.28 10.14
N THR A 91 14.36 -0.85 11.33
CA THR A 91 15.31 -1.82 11.90
C THR A 91 14.94 -3.25 11.48
N GLU A 92 15.87 -4.20 11.61
CA GLU A 92 15.60 -5.62 11.35
C GLU A 92 14.42 -6.16 12.17
N GLU A 93 14.25 -5.69 13.41
CA GLU A 93 13.11 -6.08 14.26
C GLU A 93 11.76 -5.64 13.67
N GLN A 94 11.70 -4.45 13.07
CA GLN A 94 10.47 -3.93 12.44
C GLN A 94 10.16 -4.67 11.14
N GLN A 95 11.19 -5.04 10.38
CA GLN A 95 11.04 -5.85 9.17
C GLN A 95 10.48 -7.23 9.51
N GLU A 96 11.04 -7.88 10.54
CA GLU A 96 10.59 -9.18 11.01
C GLU A 96 9.17 -9.11 11.58
N GLU A 97 8.83 -8.04 12.30
CA GLU A 97 7.46 -7.80 12.77
C GLU A 97 6.47 -7.66 11.61
N ALA A 98 6.80 -6.84 10.60
CA ALA A 98 5.96 -6.65 9.42
C ALA A 98 5.74 -7.98 8.68
N ARG A 99 6.79 -8.80 8.55
CA ARG A 99 6.73 -10.12 7.94
C ARG A 99 5.84 -11.07 8.75
N LYS A 100 6.04 -11.20 10.05
CA LYS A 100 5.22 -12.06 10.92
C LYS A 100 3.75 -11.67 10.89
N ARG A 101 3.46 -10.37 10.90
CA ARG A 101 2.08 -9.88 10.80
C ARG A 101 1.46 -10.17 9.43
N CYS A 102 2.23 -10.07 8.35
CA CYS A 102 1.78 -10.46 7.02
C CYS A 102 1.50 -11.98 6.93
N GLU A 103 2.39 -12.81 7.47
CA GLU A 103 2.21 -14.27 7.52
C GLU A 103 0.95 -14.65 8.32
N ASN A 104 0.67 -13.97 9.44
CA ASN A 104 -0.54 -14.18 10.23
C ASN A 104 -1.82 -13.66 9.56
N ALA A 105 -1.70 -12.64 8.71
CA ALA A 105 -2.84 -12.03 8.02
C ALA A 105 -3.27 -12.81 6.76
N GLU A 106 -2.36 -13.62 6.20
CA GLU A 106 -2.57 -14.43 4.98
C GLU A 106 -3.27 -13.65 3.83
N PRO A 107 -2.71 -12.52 3.37
CA PRO A 107 -3.38 -11.67 2.39
C PRO A 107 -3.59 -12.38 1.06
N ARG A 108 -4.77 -12.16 0.46
CA ARG A 108 -5.17 -12.75 -0.83
C ARG A 108 -5.45 -11.73 -1.91
N HIS A 109 -5.68 -10.47 -1.53
CA HIS A 109 -6.03 -9.40 -2.45
C HIS A 109 -4.86 -8.45 -2.72
N GLY A 110 -4.95 -7.71 -3.83
CA GLY A 110 -3.88 -6.83 -4.30
C GLY A 110 -3.44 -7.20 -5.71
N GLU A 111 -3.23 -6.19 -6.55
CA GLU A 111 -2.86 -6.41 -7.96
C GLU A 111 -1.46 -7.00 -8.06
N LEU A 112 -0.50 -6.43 -7.34
CA LEU A 112 0.89 -6.91 -7.36
C LEU A 112 1.02 -8.24 -6.63
N TRP A 113 0.30 -8.39 -5.51
CA TRP A 113 0.25 -9.64 -4.78
C TRP A 113 -0.32 -10.78 -5.62
N CYS A 114 -1.47 -10.56 -6.27
CA CYS A 114 -2.08 -11.57 -7.13
C CYS A 114 -1.20 -11.88 -8.35
N GLU A 115 -0.50 -10.90 -8.91
CA GLU A 115 0.42 -11.11 -10.04
C GLU A 115 1.55 -12.07 -9.66
N VAL A 116 2.14 -11.91 -8.46
CA VAL A 116 3.22 -12.79 -7.99
C VAL A 116 2.68 -14.14 -7.50
N SER A 117 1.56 -14.14 -6.78
CA SER A 117 0.94 -15.35 -6.23
C SER A 117 0.42 -16.29 -7.31
N LYS A 118 -0.08 -15.75 -8.44
CA LYS A 118 -0.57 -16.55 -9.58
C LYS A 118 0.53 -16.93 -10.57
N ASP A 119 1.76 -16.47 -10.37
CA ASP A 119 2.89 -16.91 -11.19
C ASP A 119 3.16 -18.40 -10.93
N ILE A 120 3.25 -19.18 -12.01
CA ILE A 120 3.46 -20.63 -11.96
C ILE A 120 4.76 -20.96 -11.19
N SER A 121 5.75 -20.07 -11.24
CA SER A 121 7.03 -20.21 -10.56
C SER A 121 6.88 -20.19 -9.02
N ASN A 122 5.82 -19.56 -8.51
CA ASN A 122 5.58 -19.35 -7.08
C ASN A 122 4.42 -20.21 -6.55
N TRP A 123 3.98 -21.23 -7.31
CA TRP A 123 2.76 -22.00 -7.08
C TRP A 123 2.65 -22.76 -5.73
N GLN A 124 3.69 -22.76 -4.89
CA GLN A 124 3.64 -23.25 -3.50
C GLN A 124 4.52 -22.42 -2.54
N SER A 125 4.90 -21.22 -2.94
CA SER A 125 5.77 -20.36 -2.14
C SER A 125 5.08 -19.91 -0.86
N LYS A 126 5.85 -19.75 0.20
CA LYS A 126 5.31 -19.26 1.48
C LYS A 126 4.94 -17.78 1.36
N ILE A 127 3.96 -17.33 2.14
CA ILE A 127 3.52 -15.93 2.17
C ILE A 127 4.69 -14.96 2.41
N GLY A 128 5.63 -15.31 3.30
CA GLY A 128 6.84 -14.51 3.52
C GLY A 128 7.75 -14.39 2.28
N GLU A 129 7.83 -15.43 1.45
CA GLU A 129 8.60 -15.39 0.19
C GLU A 129 7.87 -14.56 -0.88
N ILE A 130 6.55 -14.73 -0.99
CA ILE A 130 5.71 -13.92 -1.88
C ILE A 130 5.86 -12.44 -1.51
N LEU A 131 5.80 -12.10 -0.22
CA LEU A 131 6.00 -10.74 0.28
C LEU A 131 7.35 -10.16 -0.16
N LEU A 132 8.44 -10.92 -0.03
CA LEU A 132 9.77 -10.53 -0.47
C LEU A 132 9.83 -10.27 -1.98
N LEU A 133 9.22 -11.15 -2.78
CA LEU A 133 9.16 -11.03 -4.23
C LEU A 133 8.35 -9.80 -4.68
N VAL A 134 7.18 -9.59 -4.08
CA VAL A 134 6.35 -8.41 -4.37
C VAL A 134 7.09 -7.13 -3.97
N ALA A 135 7.70 -7.10 -2.77
CA ALA A 135 8.48 -5.96 -2.30
C ALA A 135 9.68 -5.63 -3.22
N ALA A 136 10.36 -6.66 -3.74
CA ALA A 136 11.46 -6.49 -4.70
C ALA A 136 10.97 -5.96 -6.06
N LYS A 137 9.77 -6.36 -6.49
CA LYS A 137 9.18 -5.97 -7.78
C LYS A 137 8.69 -4.53 -7.79
N ILE A 138 8.28 -3.99 -6.64
CA ILE A 138 7.95 -2.57 -6.50
C ILE A 138 9.20 -1.76 -6.85
N LYS A 139 9.16 -0.94 -7.89
CA LYS A 139 10.23 0.03 -8.19
C LYS A 139 10.03 1.27 -7.32
N ASN A 140 11.09 1.78 -6.71
CA ASN A 140 11.07 2.98 -5.84
C ASN A 140 10.93 4.29 -6.66
N THR A 141 10.14 4.26 -7.71
CA THR A 141 9.90 5.41 -8.59
C THR A 141 8.80 6.26 -7.97
N PHE A 142 9.21 7.23 -7.14
CA PHE A 142 8.37 8.31 -6.61
C PHE A 142 8.70 9.65 -7.29
#